data_AF-A0A7K3HIK2-F1
#
_entry.id   AF-A0A7K3HIK2-F1
#
_cell.length_a   1.000
_cell.length_b   1.000
_cell.length_c   1.000
_cell.angle_alpha   90.00
_cell.angle_beta   90.00
_cell.angle_gamma   90.00
#
_symmetry.space_group_name_H-M   'P 1'
#
loop_
_entity.id
_entity.type
_entity.pdbx_description
1 polymer ?
#
loop_
_entity_poly.entity_id
_entity_poly.type
_entity_poly.pdbx_seq_one_letter_code
_entity_poly.pdbx_strand_id
1 'polypeptide(L)'
;MGPEDPCAGPGRGLRSRRWGSGEDEERGETVPVNRRRDLPLVYSCSGCSSAAQMTNWLAVQLDRRGIAEMSCIAGVGGDVPSLVRKATSGRPVIAIDGCVLQCARNCLARHGVTPTVHHLLSDDGVRKRLGEDFDPEQAERVLTGLVDRLATAPVERRERDAHGG
;
A
#
# COMPACT_ATOMS: atom_id res chain seq x y z
N MET A 1 32.79 -3.42 30.28
CA MET A 1 32.54 -3.88 28.90
C MET A 1 31.04 -4.07 28.76
N GLY A 2 30.34 -3.02 28.33
CA GLY A 2 28.93 -3.09 27.93
C GLY A 2 28.83 -3.12 26.40
N PRO A 3 27.76 -3.65 25.81
CA PRO A 3 27.66 -3.80 24.38
C PRO A 3 27.41 -2.44 23.70
N GLU A 4 28.29 -2.10 22.78
CA GLU A 4 28.23 -0.95 21.90
C GLU A 4 27.14 -1.10 20.81
N ASP A 5 26.32 -0.06 20.67
CA ASP A 5 25.21 0.07 19.72
C ASP A 5 25.75 0.33 18.29
N PRO A 6 25.45 -0.54 17.31
CA PRO A 6 26.00 -0.43 15.96
C PRO A 6 25.35 0.64 15.06
N CYS A 7 24.35 1.41 15.54
CA CYS A 7 23.58 2.31 14.68
C CYS A 7 24.03 3.80 14.64
N ALA A 8 25.11 4.18 15.31
CA ALA A 8 25.57 5.59 15.32
C ALA A 8 26.66 5.86 14.26
N GLY A 9 26.25 6.13 13.00
CA GLY A 9 27.12 6.67 11.95
C GLY A 9 26.94 8.19 11.78
N PRO A 10 28.00 8.98 11.52
CA PRO A 10 27.92 10.44 11.46
C PRO A 10 27.44 10.92 10.09
N GLY A 11 26.47 11.84 10.08
CA GLY A 11 25.98 12.49 8.87
C GLY A 11 27.00 13.41 8.21
N ARG A 12 26.91 13.55 6.88
CA ARG A 12 27.34 14.72 6.11
C ARG A 12 26.88 14.62 4.64
N GLY A 13 26.23 15.68 4.15
CA GLY A 13 26.42 16.13 2.76
C GLY A 13 25.28 15.89 1.77
N LEU A 14 24.17 16.62 1.91
CA LEU A 14 23.32 16.94 0.77
C LEU A 14 24.12 17.76 -0.26
N ARG A 15 24.21 17.28 -1.50
CA ARG A 15 24.40 18.14 -2.67
C ARG A 15 23.17 18.03 -3.55
N SER A 16 22.44 19.14 -3.59
CA SER A 16 21.33 19.41 -4.48
C SER A 16 21.78 19.33 -5.93
N ARG A 17 21.27 18.34 -6.67
CA ARG A 17 21.22 18.45 -8.13
C ARG A 17 19.94 19.17 -8.49
N ARG A 18 20.11 20.46 -8.77
CA ARG A 18 19.17 21.34 -9.45
C ARG A 18 18.95 20.74 -10.84
N TRP A 19 17.77 20.18 -11.10
CA TRP A 19 17.34 19.81 -12.45
C TRP A 19 16.42 20.90 -12.96
N GLY A 20 16.73 21.35 -14.18
CA GLY A 20 16.35 22.64 -14.72
C GLY A 20 14.87 22.79 -15.06
N SER A 21 14.45 24.05 -14.96
CA SER A 21 13.31 24.67 -15.62
C SER A 21 13.37 24.49 -17.14
N GLY A 22 12.23 24.13 -17.71
CA GLY A 22 11.93 24.15 -19.15
C GLY A 22 10.42 24.03 -19.33
N GLU A 23 9.76 25.18 -19.39
CA GLU A 23 8.44 25.43 -19.98
C GLU A 23 8.54 25.08 -21.50
N ASP A 24 7.56 24.59 -22.26
CA ASP A 24 6.18 25.03 -22.50
C ASP A 24 5.41 23.84 -23.16
N GLU A 25 4.21 23.52 -22.68
CA GLU A 25 2.94 23.70 -23.39
C GLU A 25 2.59 22.62 -24.45
N GLU A 26 1.72 21.68 -24.06
CA GLU A 26 0.70 21.15 -24.96
C GLU A 26 -0.55 20.69 -24.16
N ARG A 27 -1.72 21.16 -24.60
CA ARG A 27 -3.03 21.05 -23.95
C ARG A 27 -3.49 19.61 -23.78
N GLY A 28 -3.80 19.20 -22.55
CA GLY A 28 -4.49 17.96 -22.24
C GLY A 28 -4.95 17.94 -20.78
N GLU A 29 -6.25 18.07 -20.57
CA GLU A 29 -7.04 17.76 -19.37
C GLU A 29 -6.25 17.45 -18.07
N THR A 30 -6.20 18.42 -17.14
CA THR A 30 -5.53 18.22 -15.85
C THR A 30 -6.29 17.17 -15.04
N VAL A 31 -5.81 15.92 -15.06
CA VAL A 31 -6.29 14.89 -14.14
C VAL A 31 -5.97 15.38 -12.72
N PRO A 32 -6.97 15.58 -11.83
CA PRO A 32 -6.70 16.06 -10.49
C PRO A 32 -5.80 15.07 -9.76
N VAL A 33 -4.59 15.52 -9.39
CA VAL A 33 -3.66 14.72 -8.60
C VAL A 33 -4.20 14.66 -7.16
N ASN A 34 -4.81 13.53 -6.79
CA ASN A 34 -5.25 13.32 -5.40
C ASN A 34 -4.04 13.46 -4.46
N ARG A 35 -4.20 14.20 -3.36
CA ARG A 35 -3.16 14.22 -2.31
C ARG A 35 -3.04 12.81 -1.73
N ARG A 36 -1.82 12.35 -1.41
CA ARG A 36 -1.60 11.00 -0.84
C ARG A 36 -2.54 10.64 0.31
N ARG A 37 -2.89 11.61 1.16
CA ARG A 37 -3.79 11.42 2.32
C ARG A 37 -5.27 11.21 1.95
N ASP A 38 -5.66 11.57 0.73
CA ASP A 38 -7.02 11.39 0.21
C ASP A 38 -7.20 10.01 -0.47
N LEU A 39 -6.10 9.26 -0.68
CA LEU A 39 -6.14 7.91 -1.25
C LEU A 39 -6.64 6.86 -0.23
N PRO A 40 -7.18 5.71 -0.67
CA PRO A 40 -7.35 4.55 0.21
C PRO A 40 -5.99 4.07 0.76
N LEU A 41 -6.01 3.36 1.88
CA LEU A 41 -4.84 2.68 2.42
C LEU A 41 -4.77 1.26 1.87
N VAL A 42 -3.59 0.79 1.47
CA VAL A 42 -3.37 -0.62 1.09
C VAL A 42 -2.44 -1.32 2.06
N TYR A 43 -2.84 -2.52 2.49
CA TYR A 43 -2.08 -3.42 3.34
C TYR A 43 -1.94 -4.78 2.67
N SER A 44 -0.73 -5.32 2.66
CA SER A 44 -0.41 -6.63 2.08
C SER A 44 0.08 -7.60 3.14
N CYS A 45 -0.31 -8.87 3.06
CA CYS A 45 0.40 -9.97 3.70
C CYS A 45 1.80 -10.15 3.07
N SER A 46 2.84 -9.55 3.65
CA SER A 46 4.23 -9.55 3.14
C SER A 46 5.14 -10.60 3.81
N GLY A 47 4.76 -11.88 3.75
CA GLY A 47 5.57 -13.03 4.19
C GLY A 47 6.54 -13.60 3.12
N CYS A 48 7.22 -14.71 3.41
CA CYS A 48 8.31 -15.27 2.58
C CYS A 48 7.88 -16.15 1.38
N SER A 49 6.61 -16.50 1.24
CA SER A 49 6.15 -17.35 0.12
C SER A 49 5.95 -16.55 -1.17
N SER A 50 6.00 -17.21 -2.33
CA SER A 50 5.70 -16.62 -3.65
C SER A 50 4.43 -15.77 -3.65
N ALA A 51 3.32 -16.30 -3.12
CA ALA A 51 2.05 -15.60 -3.03
C ALA A 51 2.14 -14.33 -2.16
N ALA A 52 2.93 -14.36 -1.09
CA ALA A 52 3.11 -13.22 -0.20
C ALA A 52 4.04 -12.15 -0.81
N GLN A 53 5.05 -12.57 -1.56
CA GLN A 53 5.87 -11.67 -2.36
C GLN A 53 5.04 -11.00 -3.47
N MET A 54 4.16 -11.74 -4.16
CA MET A 54 3.21 -11.19 -5.13
C MET A 54 2.26 -10.19 -4.46
N THR A 55 1.70 -10.54 -3.30
CA THR A 55 0.81 -9.65 -2.51
C THR A 55 1.51 -8.32 -2.19
N ASN A 56 2.77 -8.39 -1.73
CA ASN A 56 3.57 -7.21 -1.46
C ASN A 56 3.83 -6.39 -2.74
N TRP A 57 4.19 -7.06 -3.83
CA TRP A 57 4.43 -6.41 -5.12
C TRP A 57 3.18 -5.65 -5.60
N LEU A 58 1.99 -6.25 -5.51
CA LEU A 58 0.73 -5.60 -5.87
C LEU A 58 0.48 -4.32 -5.07
N ALA A 59 0.67 -4.37 -3.74
CA ALA A 59 0.50 -3.18 -2.89
C ALA A 59 1.50 -2.07 -3.23
N VAL A 60 2.76 -2.41 -3.55
CA VAL A 60 3.76 -1.45 -4.02
C VAL A 60 3.34 -0.83 -5.36
N GLN A 61 2.80 -1.61 -6.29
CA GLN A 61 2.33 -1.09 -7.58
C GLN A 61 1.17 -0.11 -7.40
N LEU A 62 0.21 -0.42 -6.53
CA LEU A 62 -0.90 0.50 -6.22
C LEU A 62 -0.40 1.82 -5.61
N ASP A 63 0.61 1.79 -4.74
CA ASP A 63 1.22 3.01 -4.17
C ASP A 63 1.96 3.83 -5.22
N ARG A 64 2.79 3.18 -6.05
CA ARG A 64 3.56 3.86 -7.11
C ARG A 64 2.69 4.45 -8.20
N ARG A 65 1.54 3.84 -8.49
CA ARG A 65 0.54 4.33 -9.45
C ARG A 65 -0.39 5.40 -8.86
N GLY A 66 -0.25 5.74 -7.57
CA GLY A 66 -1.09 6.73 -6.91
C GLY A 66 -2.55 6.29 -6.72
N ILE A 67 -2.82 4.99 -6.76
CA ILE A 67 -4.16 4.41 -6.60
C ILE A 67 -4.50 4.25 -5.10
N ALA A 68 -3.51 3.88 -4.30
CA ALA A 68 -3.61 3.76 -2.84
C ALA A 68 -2.34 4.28 -2.17
N GLU A 69 -2.35 4.48 -0.85
CA GLU A 69 -1.15 4.70 -0.05
C GLU A 69 -0.83 3.41 0.71
N MET A 70 0.35 2.84 0.49
CA MET A 70 0.76 1.62 1.18
C MET A 70 1.18 1.90 2.63
N SER A 71 0.82 1.00 3.54
CA SER A 71 1.28 1.03 4.93
C SER A 71 1.66 -0.37 5.44
N CYS A 72 2.55 -0.40 6.43
CA CYS A 72 3.16 -1.63 6.91
C CYS A 72 2.21 -2.42 7.82
N ILE A 73 1.79 -3.60 7.35
CA ILE A 73 0.94 -4.50 8.14
C ILE A 73 1.65 -5.07 9.37
N ALA A 74 2.97 -5.31 9.27
CA ALA A 74 3.73 -5.89 10.38
C ALA A 74 3.73 -4.95 11.59
N GLY A 75 3.79 -3.64 11.35
CA GLY A 75 3.69 -2.67 12.43
C GLY A 75 2.26 -2.49 12.97
N VAL A 76 1.22 -2.76 12.18
CA VAL A 76 -0.16 -2.85 12.72
C VAL A 76 -0.29 -4.10 13.61
N GLY A 77 0.20 -5.25 13.16
CA GLY A 77 0.20 -6.48 13.94
C GLY A 77 1.10 -6.45 15.19
N GLY A 78 2.15 -5.64 15.16
CA GLY A 78 3.06 -5.38 16.28
C GLY A 78 2.72 -4.15 17.11
N ASP A 79 1.50 -3.62 16.99
CA ASP A 79 0.96 -2.53 17.80
C ASP A 79 1.80 -1.23 17.79
N VAL A 80 2.49 -0.96 16.67
CA VAL A 80 3.27 0.28 16.50
C VAL A 80 2.31 1.48 16.44
N PRO A 81 2.35 2.43 17.40
CA PRO A 81 1.29 3.42 17.59
C PRO A 81 1.01 4.29 16.36
N SER A 82 2.04 4.65 15.59
CA SER A 82 1.87 5.46 14.38
C SER A 82 1.19 4.71 13.23
N LEU A 83 1.38 3.38 13.14
CA LEU A 83 0.81 2.55 12.09
C LEU A 83 -0.61 2.12 12.44
N VAL A 84 -0.87 1.81 13.71
CA VAL A 84 -2.24 1.59 14.21
C VAL A 84 -3.10 2.84 13.99
N ARG A 85 -2.62 4.03 14.39
CA ARG A 85 -3.35 5.29 14.14
C ARG A 85 -3.65 5.55 12.67
N LYS A 86 -2.75 5.14 11.77
CA LYS A 86 -3.00 5.27 10.33
C LYS A 86 -4.08 4.28 9.88
N ALA A 87 -3.98 3.02 10.29
CA ALA A 87 -4.98 1.99 9.96
C ALA A 87 -6.38 2.35 10.45
N THR A 88 -6.50 2.99 11.62
CA THR A 88 -7.76 3.42 12.22
C THR A 88 -8.18 4.85 11.84
N SER A 89 -7.54 5.45 10.83
CA SER A 89 -7.82 6.85 10.42
C SER A 89 -9.19 7.08 9.77
N GLY A 90 -9.97 6.02 9.53
CA GLY A 90 -11.25 6.07 8.84
C GLY A 90 -11.14 6.18 7.32
N ARG A 91 -9.93 6.16 6.75
CA ARG A 91 -9.73 6.05 5.30
C ARG A 91 -10.20 4.68 4.82
N PRO A 92 -10.72 4.55 3.58
CA PRO A 92 -11.02 3.25 2.98
C PRO A 92 -9.78 2.37 2.99
N VAL A 93 -9.96 1.09 3.29
CA VAL A 93 -8.86 0.13 3.44
C VAL A 93 -8.98 -0.99 2.41
N ILE A 94 -7.87 -1.24 1.72
CA ILE A 94 -7.67 -2.36 0.82
C ILE A 94 -6.74 -3.34 1.54
N ALA A 95 -7.21 -4.56 1.78
CA ALA A 95 -6.39 -5.65 2.28
C ALA A 95 -6.12 -6.64 1.14
N ILE A 96 -4.86 -6.98 0.91
CA ILE A 96 -4.44 -8.00 -0.04
C ILE A 96 -3.79 -9.14 0.74
N ASP A 97 -4.29 -10.35 0.56
CA ASP A 97 -3.80 -11.55 1.21
C ASP A 97 -3.44 -12.63 0.19
N GLY A 98 -2.28 -13.25 0.37
CA GLY A 98 -1.79 -14.28 -0.55
C GLY A 98 -2.30 -15.70 -0.27
N CYS A 99 -2.95 -15.93 0.87
CA CYS A 99 -3.45 -17.27 1.25
C CYS A 99 -4.57 -17.20 2.28
N VAL A 100 -5.22 -18.35 2.51
CA VAL A 100 -6.37 -18.52 3.42
C VAL A 100 -6.12 -18.11 4.87
N LEU A 101 -4.87 -17.88 5.27
CA LEU A 101 -4.52 -17.38 6.60
C LEU A 101 -4.94 -15.91 6.79
N GLN A 102 -5.07 -15.15 5.70
CA GLN A 102 -5.58 -13.77 5.72
C GLN A 102 -4.90 -12.87 6.75
N CYS A 103 -3.56 -12.91 6.81
CA CYS A 103 -2.77 -12.23 7.82
C CYS A 103 -3.06 -10.72 7.88
N ALA A 104 -3.21 -10.07 6.73
CA ALA A 104 -3.48 -8.63 6.68
C ALA A 104 -4.86 -8.31 7.25
N ARG A 105 -5.90 -9.03 6.80
CA ARG A 105 -7.25 -8.89 7.37
C ARG A 105 -7.27 -9.12 8.88
N ASN A 106 -6.59 -10.17 9.37
CA ASN A 106 -6.57 -10.51 10.79
C ASN A 106 -5.85 -9.44 11.64
N CYS A 107 -4.72 -8.91 11.16
CA CYS A 107 -4.04 -7.80 11.84
C CYS A 107 -4.90 -6.53 11.91
N LEU A 108 -5.63 -6.21 10.84
CA LEU A 108 -6.56 -5.08 10.82
C LEU A 108 -7.76 -5.29 11.76
N ALA A 109 -8.34 -6.49 11.75
CA ALA A 109 -9.51 -6.83 12.57
C ALA A 109 -9.23 -6.72 14.07
N ARG A 110 -8.00 -7.02 14.53
CA ARG A 110 -7.58 -6.81 15.93
C ARG A 110 -7.74 -5.36 16.41
N HIS A 111 -7.65 -4.41 15.49
CA HIS A 111 -7.79 -2.97 15.75
C HIS A 111 -9.16 -2.43 15.33
N GLY A 112 -10.15 -3.31 15.13
CA GLY A 112 -11.51 -2.93 14.73
C GLY A 112 -11.63 -2.41 13.30
N VAL A 113 -10.61 -2.63 12.45
CA VAL A 113 -10.61 -2.15 11.07
C VAL A 113 -11.13 -3.25 10.15
N THR A 114 -12.23 -2.97 9.45
CA THR A 114 -12.75 -3.84 8.39
C THR A 114 -12.34 -3.29 7.02
N PRO A 115 -11.63 -4.07 6.18
CA PRO A 115 -11.29 -3.63 4.83
C PRO A 115 -12.56 -3.34 4.01
N THR A 116 -12.55 -2.22 3.30
CA THR A 116 -13.56 -1.90 2.28
C THR A 116 -13.44 -2.85 1.09
N VAL A 117 -12.20 -3.22 0.75
CA VAL A 117 -11.90 -4.23 -0.27
C VAL A 117 -10.94 -5.24 0.35
N HIS A 118 -11.29 -6.52 0.24
CA HIS A 118 -10.41 -7.62 0.60
C HIS A 118 -10.17 -8.47 -0.64
N HIS A 119 -8.90 -8.61 -1.01
CA HIS A 119 -8.50 -9.38 -2.18
C HIS A 119 -7.64 -10.56 -1.76
N LEU A 120 -8.11 -11.77 -2.03
CA LEU A 120 -7.43 -13.01 -1.72
C LEU A 120 -6.90 -13.65 -3.00
N LEU A 121 -5.56 -13.73 -3.13
CA LEU A 121 -4.93 -14.20 -4.36
C LEU A 121 -5.24 -15.65 -4.75
N SER A 122 -5.67 -16.48 -3.79
CA SER A 122 -6.09 -17.85 -4.12
C SER A 122 -7.31 -17.88 -5.03
N ASP A 123 -8.12 -16.82 -5.02
CA ASP A 123 -9.31 -16.70 -5.87
C ASP A 123 -8.93 -16.46 -7.34
N ASP A 124 -7.73 -15.90 -7.59
CA ASP A 124 -7.14 -15.77 -8.94
C ASP A 124 -6.23 -16.97 -9.30
N GLY A 125 -6.30 -18.06 -8.54
CA GLY A 125 -5.52 -19.28 -8.78
C GLY A 125 -4.03 -19.16 -8.43
N VAL A 126 -3.61 -18.12 -7.71
CA VAL A 126 -2.22 -17.98 -7.25
C VAL A 126 -1.94 -19.05 -6.19
N ARG A 127 -0.91 -19.86 -6.43
CA ARG A 127 -0.49 -20.92 -5.50
C ARG A 127 0.68 -20.45 -4.64
N LYS A 128 0.58 -20.71 -3.34
CA LYS A 128 1.66 -20.49 -2.38
C LYS A 128 2.78 -21.52 -2.61
N ARG A 129 3.98 -21.03 -2.91
CA ARG A 129 5.23 -21.82 -2.96
C ARG A 129 6.26 -21.21 -2.03
N LEU A 130 7.08 -22.03 -1.40
CA LEU A 130 8.14 -21.57 -0.49
C LEU A 130 9.48 -21.66 -1.21
N GLY A 131 10.32 -20.63 -1.07
CA GLY A 131 11.64 -20.58 -1.71
C GLY A 131 11.60 -20.33 -3.22
N GLU A 132 10.46 -19.89 -3.75
CA GLU A 132 10.27 -19.57 -5.17
C GLU A 132 9.70 -18.15 -5.30
N ASP A 133 10.10 -17.46 -6.37
CA ASP A 133 9.47 -16.21 -6.78
C ASP A 133 8.08 -16.45 -7.38
N PHE A 134 7.30 -15.38 -7.50
CA PHE A 134 6.01 -15.43 -8.17
C PHE A 134 6.15 -15.29 -9.68
N ASP A 135 5.17 -15.80 -10.44
CA ASP A 135 5.06 -15.59 -11.88
C ASP A 135 4.73 -14.10 -12.18
N PRO A 136 5.64 -13.34 -12.83
CA PRO A 136 5.42 -11.94 -13.14
C PRO A 136 4.23 -11.70 -14.08
N GLU A 137 3.99 -12.61 -15.04
CA GLU A 137 2.87 -12.46 -15.97
C GLU A 137 1.53 -12.65 -15.25
N GLN A 138 1.47 -13.62 -14.32
CA GLN A 138 0.31 -13.77 -13.45
C GLN A 138 0.11 -12.54 -12.57
N ALA A 139 1.18 -11.98 -12.01
CA ALA A 139 1.10 -10.80 -11.17
C ALA A 139 0.52 -9.58 -11.92
N GLU A 140 0.92 -9.34 -13.17
CA GLU A 140 0.36 -8.26 -14.00
C GLU A 140 -1.13 -8.49 -14.33
N ARG A 141 -1.53 -9.74 -14.62
CA ARG A 141 -2.96 -10.08 -14.83
C ARG A 141 -3.79 -9.80 -13.59
N VAL A 142 -3.31 -10.24 -12.43
CA VAL A 142 -3.96 -10.00 -11.13
C VAL A 142 -4.04 -8.51 -10.82
N LEU A 143 -2.96 -7.76 -11.07
CA LEU A 143 -2.92 -6.32 -10.84
C LEU A 143 -3.95 -5.59 -11.70
N THR A 144 -4.06 -5.94 -12.97
CA THR A 144 -5.05 -5.36 -13.89
C THR A 144 -6.46 -5.57 -13.35
N GLY A 145 -6.83 -6.82 -13.03
CA GLY A 145 -8.14 -7.12 -12.47
C GLY A 145 -8.41 -6.46 -11.11
N LEU A 146 -7.37 -6.30 -10.27
CA LEU A 146 -7.49 -5.59 -9.00
C LEU A 146 -7.77 -4.10 -9.22
N VAL A 147 -7.06 -3.44 -10.15
CA VAL A 147 -7.29 -2.03 -10.49
C VAL A 147 -8.71 -1.82 -11.01
N ASP A 148 -9.21 -2.69 -11.88
CA ASP A 148 -10.57 -2.59 -12.43
C ASP A 148 -11.64 -2.72 -11.32
N ARG A 149 -11.45 -3.63 -10.37
CA ARG A 149 -12.32 -3.76 -9.19
C ARG A 149 -12.28 -2.52 -8.31
N LEU A 150 -11.11 -1.90 -8.13
CA LEU A 150 -10.97 -0.68 -7.32
C LEU A 150 -11.59 0.54 -8.00
N ALA A 151 -11.60 0.59 -9.34
CA ALA A 151 -12.24 1.66 -10.10
C ALA A 151 -13.78 1.58 -10.07
N THR A 152 -14.33 0.37 -9.93
CA THR A 152 -15.77 0.11 -9.89
C THR A 152 -16.35 0.09 -8.48
N ALA A 153 -15.51 -0.13 -7.46
CA ALA A 153 -15.92 0.00 -6.07
C ALA A 153 -16.22 1.47 -5.75
N PRO A 154 -17.42 1.82 -5.25
CA PRO A 154 -17.73 3.18 -4.83
C PRO A 154 -16.85 3.56 -3.64
N VAL A 155 -15.77 4.28 -3.90
CA VAL A 155 -15.05 5.02 -2.87
C VAL A 155 -15.90 6.25 -2.58
N GLU A 156 -16.78 6.16 -1.58
CA GLU A 156 -17.55 7.32 -1.13
C GLU A 156 -16.57 8.44 -0.75
N ARG A 157 -16.41 9.41 -1.66
CA ARG A 157 -15.61 10.60 -1.41
C ARG A 157 -16.37 11.38 -0.35
N ARG A 158 -15.85 11.38 0.89
CA ARG A 158 -16.26 12.38 1.86
C ARG A 158 -15.83 13.74 1.35
N GLU A 159 -16.80 14.51 0.84
CA GLU A 159 -16.72 15.96 0.78
C GLU A 159 -16.35 16.43 2.20
N ARG A 160 -15.11 16.88 2.36
CA ARG A 160 -14.74 17.63 3.56
C ARG A 160 -15.17 19.06 3.29
N ASP A 161 -16.25 19.44 3.97
CA ASP A 161 -16.78 20.79 4.01
C ASP A 161 -15.67 21.82 4.15
N ALA A 162 -15.75 22.83 3.31
CA ALA A 162 -15.10 24.11 3.49
C ALA A 162 -15.52 24.69 4.85
N HIS A 163 -14.66 24.61 5.86
CA HIS A 163 -14.76 25.45 7.04
C HIS A 163 -13.40 26.08 7.31
N GLY A 164 -13.13 27.13 6.52
CA GLY A 164 -12.37 28.26 7.00
C GLY A 164 -13.28 29.11 7.89
N GLY A 165 -12.79 29.41 9.09
CA GLY A 165 -13.37 30.30 10.08
C GLY A 165 -12.31 30.60 11.12
#